data_AF-A0A0D9P065-F1
#
_entry.id   AF-A0A0D9P065-F1
#
_cell.length_a   1.000
_cell.length_b   1.000
_cell.length_c   1.000
_cell.angle_alpha   90.00
_cell.angle_beta   90.00
_cell.angle_gamma   90.00
#
_symmetry.space_group_name_H-M   'P 1'
#
loop_
_entity.id
_entity.type
_entity.pdbx_description
1 polymer ?
#
loop_
_entity_poly.entity_id
_entity_poly.type
_entity_poly.pdbx_seq_one_letter_code
_entity_poly.pdbx_strand_id
1 'polypeptide(L)'
;MDASALLTSQGWRGKGHSLHKTDNSIGLAKPLLLNRKDNRKGIGTTSHFTSDQWWLNAFDEQLQGLETSKEGKVTQTVKTGKLNAIEKGSLGKYSLYTSFVRGGFLEATLLTSESSSEDESGGTPKTSEPEAKTDKRARKEEKRRLKEEKAARRKEKEEKRLKKEAKRQKEEDAFVEARGERTARKEEKRRLKEDKAHQKAERRRTKEERRARKEAKRREHSKVQVACC
;
A
#
# COMPACT_ATOMS: atom_id res chain seq x y z
N MET A 1 36.90 5.68 -15.75
CA MET A 1 37.40 6.48 -14.61
C MET A 1 36.63 6.07 -13.36
N ASP A 2 37.32 5.80 -12.26
CA ASP A 2 36.66 5.53 -10.98
C ASP A 2 36.42 6.85 -10.22
N ALA A 3 35.19 7.35 -10.31
CA ALA A 3 34.81 8.60 -9.66
C ALA A 3 34.84 8.49 -8.13
N SER A 4 34.65 7.29 -7.57
CA SER A 4 34.62 7.10 -6.13
C SER A 4 36.01 7.27 -5.52
N ALA A 5 37.04 6.70 -6.17
CA ALA A 5 38.43 6.81 -5.77
C ALA A 5 38.97 8.25 -5.85
N LEU A 6 38.54 9.03 -6.85
CA LEU A 6 38.91 10.44 -6.97
C LEU A 6 38.24 11.31 -5.90
N LEU A 7 36.99 11.00 -5.54
CA LEU A 7 36.31 11.76 -4.49
C LEU A 7 36.88 11.42 -3.11
N THR A 8 37.21 10.16 -2.85
CA THR A 8 37.85 9.77 -1.58
C THR A 8 39.25 10.35 -1.44
N SER A 9 40.04 10.42 -2.52
CA SER A 9 41.35 11.09 -2.49
C SER A 9 41.23 12.60 -2.22
N GLN A 10 40.10 13.21 -2.58
CA GLN A 10 39.75 14.60 -2.26
C GLN A 10 39.15 14.78 -0.85
N GLY A 11 39.12 13.72 -0.03
CA GLY A 11 38.63 13.77 1.34
C GLY A 11 37.12 13.55 1.50
N TRP A 12 36.44 13.07 0.46
CA TRP A 12 35.04 12.65 0.61
C TRP A 12 34.96 11.39 1.48
N ARG A 13 34.05 11.41 2.45
CA ARG A 13 33.88 10.36 3.49
C ARG A 13 33.24 9.07 2.95
N GLY A 14 32.90 9.03 1.67
CA GLY A 14 32.34 7.86 1.00
C GLY A 14 30.82 7.78 1.00
N LYS A 15 30.30 6.63 0.56
CA LYS A 15 28.87 6.45 0.30
C LYS A 15 28.03 6.65 1.56
N GLY A 16 26.96 7.43 1.45
CA GLY A 16 26.06 7.75 2.57
C GLY A 16 26.35 9.09 3.25
N HIS A 17 27.46 9.75 2.88
CA HIS A 17 27.76 11.11 3.28
C HIS A 17 27.47 12.08 2.15
N SER A 18 27.08 13.32 2.51
CA SER A 18 26.97 14.38 1.52
C SER A 18 28.38 14.75 1.00
N LEU A 19 28.44 15.49 -0.12
CA LEU A 19 29.70 16.04 -0.62
C LEU A 19 30.16 17.29 0.18
N HIS A 20 29.44 17.65 1.24
CA HIS A 20 29.75 18.81 2.05
C HIS A 20 30.91 18.50 3.02
N LYS A 21 31.76 19.49 3.29
CA LYS A 21 33.02 19.31 4.03
C LYS A 21 32.81 18.92 5.51
N THR A 22 31.79 19.49 6.16
CA THR A 22 31.58 19.36 7.60
C THR A 22 30.33 18.56 7.91
N ASP A 23 29.20 18.98 7.35
CA ASP A 23 27.88 18.48 7.78
C ASP A 23 27.10 17.72 6.70
N ASN A 24 26.50 16.59 7.11
CA ASN A 24 25.62 15.79 6.27
C ASN A 24 24.20 16.35 6.15
N SER A 25 23.84 17.34 6.96
CA SER A 25 22.50 17.94 6.97
C SER A 25 22.24 18.89 5.80
N ILE A 26 23.30 19.49 5.25
CA ILE A 26 23.21 20.50 4.18
C ILE A 26 23.05 19.86 2.80
N GLY A 27 23.69 18.70 2.59
CA GLY A 27 23.77 18.06 1.27
C GLY A 27 23.08 16.72 1.19
N LEU A 28 22.76 16.31 -0.04
CA LEU A 28 22.10 15.03 -0.31
C LEU A 28 23.11 13.88 -0.24
N ALA A 29 22.86 12.91 0.64
CA ALA A 29 23.63 11.66 0.72
C ALA A 29 23.26 10.65 -0.39
N LYS A 30 22.04 10.75 -0.91
CA LYS A 30 21.49 9.88 -1.97
C LYS A 30 21.11 10.73 -3.18
N PRO A 31 21.36 10.23 -4.41
CA PRO A 31 20.91 10.93 -5.60
C PRO A 31 19.38 11.03 -5.61
N LEU A 32 18.85 12.12 -6.18
CA LEU A 32 17.42 12.29 -6.33
C LEU A 32 16.90 11.33 -7.39
N LEU A 33 15.84 10.59 -7.04
CA LEU A 33 15.10 9.82 -8.02
C LEU A 33 14.17 10.77 -8.78
N LEU A 34 14.59 11.12 -9.99
CA LEU A 34 13.80 11.95 -10.90
C LEU A 34 12.88 11.04 -11.72
N ASN A 35 11.59 11.34 -11.71
CA ASN A 35 10.67 10.69 -12.64
C ASN A 35 10.88 11.30 -14.04
N ARG A 36 11.29 10.47 -15.00
CA ARG A 36 11.46 10.90 -16.39
C ARG A 36 10.17 10.66 -17.16
N LYS A 37 9.72 11.69 -17.88
CA LYS A 37 8.55 11.61 -18.74
C LYS A 37 8.97 11.22 -20.14
N ASP A 38 8.84 9.94 -20.46
CA ASP A 38 9.16 9.41 -21.79
C ASP A 38 7.99 9.54 -22.78
N ASN A 39 6.81 9.96 -22.29
CA ASN A 39 5.57 10.01 -23.06
C ASN A 39 5.20 11.43 -23.51
N ARG A 40 4.55 11.57 -24.68
CA ARG A 40 4.02 12.84 -25.21
C ARG A 40 2.71 13.31 -24.55
N LYS A 41 2.19 12.59 -23.55
CA LYS A 41 0.93 12.93 -22.87
C LYS A 41 1.07 14.21 -22.01
N GLY A 42 -0.03 14.77 -21.51
CA GLY A 42 0.01 15.93 -20.60
C GLY A 42 0.76 15.66 -19.29
N ILE A 43 1.14 16.71 -18.56
CA ILE A 43 1.60 16.56 -17.17
C ILE A 43 0.38 16.18 -16.32
N GLY A 44 0.50 15.17 -15.44
CA GLY A 44 -0.60 14.71 -14.58
C GLY A 44 -1.35 13.47 -15.08
N THR A 45 -1.12 13.01 -16.30
CA THR A 45 -1.64 11.71 -16.78
C THR A 45 -0.71 10.58 -16.30
N THR A 46 -0.81 10.19 -15.03
CA THR A 46 -0.14 8.99 -14.53
C THR A 46 -0.75 7.75 -15.18
N SER A 47 0.03 6.69 -15.40
CA SER A 47 -0.44 5.41 -15.97
C SER A 47 -1.31 4.60 -14.99
N HIS A 48 -2.07 5.27 -14.14
CA HIS A 48 -3.02 4.65 -13.22
C HIS A 48 -4.42 4.92 -13.75
N PHE A 49 -4.88 4.05 -14.66
CA PHE A 49 -6.31 4.01 -15.00
C PHE A 49 -6.85 2.61 -15.28
N THR A 50 -6.03 1.55 -15.39
CA THR A 50 -6.53 0.21 -15.75
C THR A 50 -5.77 -0.98 -15.16
N SER A 51 -4.70 -0.79 -14.39
CA SER A 51 -3.97 -1.92 -13.78
C SER A 51 -4.84 -2.72 -12.81
N ASP A 52 -5.81 -2.07 -12.15
CA ASP A 52 -6.64 -2.68 -11.11
C ASP A 52 -7.87 -3.41 -11.69
N GLN A 53 -8.09 -3.30 -12.99
CA GLN A 53 -9.23 -3.91 -13.70
C GLN A 53 -8.78 -5.01 -14.67
N TRP A 54 -7.60 -5.60 -14.45
CA TRP A 54 -7.14 -6.72 -15.29
C TRP A 54 -8.11 -7.92 -15.22
N TRP A 55 -8.76 -8.14 -14.09
CA TRP A 55 -9.77 -9.18 -13.89
C TRP A 55 -11.10 -8.86 -14.58
N LEU A 56 -11.54 -7.60 -14.55
CA LEU A 56 -12.75 -7.13 -15.25
C LEU A 56 -12.60 -7.29 -16.77
N ASN A 57 -11.45 -6.88 -17.30
CA ASN A 57 -11.15 -7.03 -18.71
C ASN A 57 -10.99 -8.50 -19.10
N ALA A 58 -10.41 -9.35 -18.24
CA ALA A 58 -10.31 -10.78 -18.48
C ALA A 58 -11.68 -11.47 -18.43
N PHE A 59 -12.58 -11.02 -17.56
CA PHE A 59 -13.94 -11.52 -17.42
C PHE A 59 -14.81 -11.11 -18.61
N ASP A 60 -14.72 -9.85 -19.04
CA ASP A 60 -15.43 -9.35 -20.23
C ASP A 60 -14.98 -10.07 -21.52
N GLU A 61 -13.68 -10.36 -21.65
CA GLU A 61 -13.13 -11.17 -22.75
C GLU A 61 -13.72 -12.59 -22.78
N GLN A 62 -14.08 -13.18 -21.63
CA GLN A 62 -14.76 -14.47 -21.57
C GLN A 62 -16.24 -14.38 -21.95
N LEU A 63 -16.92 -13.29 -21.59
CA LEU A 63 -18.34 -13.09 -21.92
C LEU A 63 -18.56 -12.90 -23.43
N GLN A 64 -17.63 -12.24 -24.11
CA GLN A 64 -17.66 -12.04 -25.57
C GLN A 64 -17.58 -13.37 -26.34
N GLY A 65 -17.06 -14.43 -25.73
CA GLY A 65 -16.96 -15.79 -26.29
C GLY A 65 -18.13 -16.71 -26.00
N LEU A 66 -19.24 -16.19 -25.46
CA LEU A 66 -20.45 -16.96 -25.18
C LEU A 66 -21.41 -16.84 -26.36
N GLU A 67 -21.39 -17.83 -27.25
CA GLU A 67 -22.38 -17.93 -28.31
C GLU A 67 -23.58 -18.73 -27.80
N THR A 68 -24.71 -18.05 -27.59
CA THR A 68 -26.00 -18.71 -27.33
C THR A 68 -26.69 -19.00 -28.66
N SER A 69 -26.13 -19.93 -29.45
CA SER A 69 -26.86 -20.43 -30.61
C SER A 69 -27.89 -21.47 -30.16
N LYS A 70 -29.12 -21.24 -30.63
CA LYS A 70 -30.36 -22.05 -30.61
C LYS A 70 -30.20 -23.44 -29.98
N GLU A 71 -31.00 -23.70 -28.93
CA GLU A 71 -31.12 -24.97 -28.14
C GLU A 71 -30.57 -24.92 -26.70
N GLY A 72 -30.50 -23.74 -26.08
CA GLY A 72 -30.30 -23.63 -24.62
C GLY A 72 -28.96 -24.16 -24.09
N LYS A 73 -28.02 -24.54 -24.97
CA LYS A 73 -26.71 -25.05 -24.63
C LYS A 73 -25.67 -23.94 -24.83
N VAL A 74 -25.14 -23.44 -23.73
CA VAL A 74 -24.11 -22.40 -23.72
C VAL A 74 -22.78 -23.05 -24.10
N THR A 75 -22.25 -22.73 -25.28
CA THR A 75 -20.92 -23.18 -25.73
C THR A 75 -19.92 -22.03 -25.63
N GLN A 76 -18.90 -22.22 -24.81
CA GLN A 76 -17.79 -21.27 -24.68
C GLN A 76 -16.78 -21.51 -25.82
N THR A 77 -16.72 -20.59 -26.78
CA THR A 77 -15.82 -20.70 -27.94
C THR A 77 -14.38 -20.29 -27.60
N VAL A 78 -14.21 -19.38 -26.63
CA VAL A 78 -12.90 -18.84 -26.22
C VAL A 78 -12.25 -19.72 -25.14
N LYS A 79 -11.45 -20.70 -25.57
CA LYS A 79 -10.63 -21.56 -24.70
C LYS A 79 -9.25 -20.97 -24.34
N THR A 80 -8.89 -19.80 -24.87
CA THR A 80 -7.54 -19.20 -24.78
C THR A 80 -7.52 -17.81 -24.10
N GLY A 81 -8.47 -17.50 -23.21
CA GLY A 81 -8.50 -16.23 -22.48
C GLY A 81 -7.57 -16.17 -21.26
N LYS A 82 -7.29 -14.96 -20.75
CA LYS A 82 -6.45 -14.70 -19.57
C LYS A 82 -6.89 -15.44 -18.30
N LEU A 83 -8.20 -15.69 -18.15
CA LEU A 83 -8.76 -16.48 -17.04
C LEU A 83 -8.45 -17.98 -17.17
N ASN A 84 -8.40 -18.54 -18.39
CA ASN A 84 -8.06 -19.95 -18.61
C ASN A 84 -6.57 -20.23 -18.37
N ALA A 85 -5.71 -19.20 -18.44
CA ALA A 85 -4.31 -19.28 -18.05
C ALA A 85 -4.14 -19.47 -16.53
N ILE A 86 -5.12 -19.03 -15.72
CA ILE A 86 -5.14 -19.23 -14.27
C ILE A 86 -5.39 -20.71 -13.94
N GLU A 87 -6.35 -21.34 -14.64
CA GLU A 87 -6.70 -22.75 -14.46
C GLU A 87 -5.56 -23.69 -14.89
N LYS A 88 -4.83 -23.34 -15.95
CA LYS A 88 -3.65 -24.09 -16.42
C LYS A 88 -2.37 -23.89 -15.58
N GLY A 89 -2.47 -23.29 -14.39
CA GLY A 89 -1.35 -23.16 -13.46
C GLY A 89 -0.28 -22.15 -13.86
N SER A 90 -0.54 -21.26 -14.83
CA SER A 90 0.43 -20.23 -15.26
C SER A 90 0.68 -19.15 -14.19
N LEU A 91 -0.22 -19.00 -13.21
CA LEU A 91 0.01 -18.18 -12.01
C LEU A 91 0.81 -18.93 -10.92
N GLY A 92 1.85 -19.66 -11.32
CA GLY A 92 2.68 -20.52 -10.46
C GLY A 92 3.35 -19.86 -9.25
N LYS A 93 3.19 -18.53 -9.06
CA LYS A 93 3.71 -17.80 -7.90
C LYS A 93 2.66 -17.12 -7.02
N TYR A 94 1.41 -16.97 -7.49
CA TYR A 94 0.36 -16.23 -6.78
C TYR A 94 -1.00 -16.94 -6.73
N SER A 95 -1.09 -18.19 -7.19
CA SER A 95 -2.30 -18.99 -7.00
C SER A 95 -2.48 -19.31 -5.51
N LEU A 96 -3.53 -18.74 -4.91
CA LEU A 96 -3.88 -18.82 -3.49
C LEU A 96 -4.00 -20.26 -2.98
N TYR A 97 -4.26 -21.23 -3.87
CA TYR A 97 -4.48 -22.64 -3.54
C TYR A 97 -3.23 -23.51 -3.61
N THR A 98 -2.09 -22.99 -4.07
CA THR A 98 -0.81 -23.76 -4.14
C THR A 98 -0.21 -24.10 -2.78
N SER A 99 -0.59 -23.34 -1.74
CA SER A 99 -0.09 -23.54 -0.37
C SER A 99 -0.96 -24.50 0.46
N PHE A 100 -2.09 -24.97 -0.07
CA PHE A 100 -2.98 -25.88 0.63
C PHE A 100 -2.89 -27.28 0.03
N VAL A 101 -2.55 -28.26 0.86
CA VAL A 101 -2.65 -29.67 0.49
C VAL A 101 -4.12 -30.07 0.57
N ARG A 102 -4.67 -30.65 -0.50
CA ARG A 102 -6.00 -31.25 -0.47
C ARG A 102 -5.97 -32.43 0.51
N GLY A 103 -6.61 -32.30 1.66
CA GLY A 103 -6.75 -33.40 2.61
C GLY A 103 -7.59 -34.53 2.01
N GLY A 104 -7.15 -35.78 2.18
CA GLY A 104 -7.94 -36.96 1.83
C GLY A 104 -9.21 -37.06 2.69
N PHE A 105 -10.22 -37.79 2.20
CA PHE A 105 -11.41 -38.09 2.98
C PHE A 105 -11.06 -39.09 4.09
N LEU A 106 -11.55 -38.83 5.30
CA LEU A 106 -11.38 -39.74 6.43
C LEU A 106 -12.44 -40.85 6.30
N GLU A 107 -12.02 -42.06 5.94
CA GLU A 107 -12.91 -43.22 6.01
C GLU A 107 -13.25 -43.47 7.48
N ALA A 108 -14.54 -43.39 7.80
CA ALA A 108 -15.02 -43.59 9.16
C ALA A 108 -14.89 -45.07 9.55
N THR A 109 -14.26 -45.35 10.68
CA THR A 109 -14.27 -46.66 11.37
C THR A 109 -15.62 -46.99 11.98
N LEU A 110 -16.70 -46.86 11.21
CA LEU A 110 -17.96 -47.53 11.53
C LEU A 110 -17.95 -48.84 10.75
N LEU A 111 -17.56 -49.91 11.46
CA LEU A 111 -17.82 -51.30 11.08
C LEU A 111 -19.29 -51.41 10.70
N THR A 112 -19.56 -51.33 9.41
CA THR A 112 -20.80 -51.81 8.85
C THR A 112 -20.51 -53.27 8.55
N SER A 113 -20.91 -54.14 9.48
CA SER A 113 -21.03 -55.55 9.19
C SER A 113 -21.97 -55.69 8.00
N GLU A 114 -21.48 -56.18 6.87
CA GLU A 114 -22.01 -57.40 6.26
C GLU A 114 -21.21 -57.76 4.99
N SER A 115 -20.64 -58.96 5.05
CA SER A 115 -20.40 -59.90 3.95
C SER A 115 -19.49 -59.51 2.78
N SER A 116 -18.29 -60.09 2.72
CA SER A 116 -18.04 -61.25 1.84
C SER A 116 -16.56 -61.66 1.82
N SER A 117 -16.34 -62.98 1.93
CA SER A 117 -15.25 -63.80 1.36
C SER A 117 -13.79 -63.62 1.81
N GLU A 118 -13.35 -64.61 2.62
CA GLU A 118 -12.16 -65.48 2.42
C GLU A 118 -10.79 -64.83 2.13
N ASP A 119 -9.82 -65.00 3.04
CA ASP A 119 -8.88 -66.14 2.97
C ASP A 119 -8.03 -66.27 4.25
N GLU A 120 -7.68 -67.51 4.55
CA GLU A 120 -6.94 -68.02 5.71
C GLU A 120 -5.43 -67.73 5.62
N SER A 121 -4.77 -67.61 6.80
CA SER A 121 -3.52 -68.32 7.14
C SER A 121 -2.60 -67.53 8.08
N GLY A 122 -2.37 -68.11 9.28
CA GLY A 122 -1.00 -68.34 9.73
C GLY A 122 -0.42 -67.42 10.83
N GLY A 123 -0.63 -67.82 12.08
CA GLY A 123 0.45 -68.06 13.05
C GLY A 123 1.35 -66.88 13.47
N THR A 124 1.16 -66.41 14.71
CA THR A 124 2.20 -65.75 15.50
C THR A 124 3.29 -66.76 15.90
N PRO A 125 4.53 -66.31 16.17
CA PRO A 125 4.88 -66.22 17.59
C PRO A 125 5.64 -64.95 17.99
N LYS A 126 5.44 -64.64 19.27
CA LYS A 126 6.15 -63.64 20.08
C LYS A 126 7.67 -63.84 20.01
N THR A 127 8.41 -62.77 19.75
CA THR A 127 9.80 -62.67 20.22
C THR A 127 9.98 -61.33 20.92
N SER A 128 10.13 -61.39 22.23
CA SER A 128 10.46 -60.29 23.11
C SER A 128 11.98 -60.10 23.17
N GLU A 129 12.49 -58.98 22.65
CA GLU A 129 13.86 -58.51 22.91
C GLU A 129 13.82 -57.21 23.73
N PRO A 130 14.67 -57.06 24.77
CA PRO A 130 14.70 -55.88 25.61
C PRO A 130 15.81 -54.90 25.20
N GLU A 131 15.63 -54.15 24.11
CA GLU A 131 16.50 -53.00 23.78
C GLU A 131 15.79 -51.67 24.04
N ALA A 132 15.53 -51.36 25.32
CA ALA A 132 14.74 -50.20 25.69
C ALA A 132 15.42 -49.39 26.80
N LYS A 133 16.36 -48.50 26.44
CA LYS A 133 16.78 -47.37 27.31
C LYS A 133 17.51 -46.24 26.59
N THR A 134 18.25 -46.51 25.50
CA THR A 134 19.01 -45.50 24.74
C THR A 134 18.12 -44.70 23.78
N ASP A 135 17.20 -45.38 23.07
CA ASP A 135 16.31 -44.74 22.08
C ASP A 135 15.27 -43.78 22.68
N LYS A 136 14.82 -44.07 23.91
CA LYS A 136 13.83 -43.24 24.61
C LYS A 136 14.42 -41.88 25.04
N ARG A 137 15.75 -41.79 25.22
CA ARG A 137 16.46 -40.55 25.55
C ARG A 137 16.69 -39.71 24.29
N ALA A 138 17.14 -40.32 23.20
CA ALA A 138 17.32 -39.65 21.90
C ALA A 138 16.00 -39.02 21.39
N ARG A 139 14.89 -39.77 21.44
CA ARG A 139 13.57 -39.28 21.03
C ARG A 139 13.01 -38.16 21.91
N LYS A 140 13.42 -38.08 23.19
CA LYS A 140 13.02 -37.01 24.13
C LYS A 140 13.82 -35.72 23.90
N GLU A 141 15.08 -35.86 23.49
CA GLU A 141 15.97 -34.74 23.20
C GLU A 141 15.61 -34.06 21.87
N GLU A 142 15.32 -34.85 20.83
CA GLU A 142 14.79 -34.36 19.56
C GLU A 142 13.47 -33.59 19.75
N LYS A 143 12.55 -34.13 20.56
CA LYS A 143 11.27 -33.47 20.89
C LYS A 143 11.45 -32.16 21.67
N ARG A 144 12.53 -32.02 22.45
CA ARG A 144 12.89 -30.76 23.12
C ARG A 144 13.43 -29.74 22.12
N ARG A 145 14.35 -30.12 21.23
CA ARG A 145 14.88 -29.22 20.18
C ARG A 145 13.76 -28.70 19.28
N LEU A 146 12.83 -29.55 18.88
CA LEU A 146 11.68 -29.17 18.04
C LEU A 146 10.70 -28.23 18.76
N LYS A 147 10.55 -28.36 20.09
CA LYS A 147 9.79 -27.40 20.91
C LYS A 147 10.49 -26.06 21.05
N GLU A 148 11.81 -26.05 21.24
CA GLU A 148 12.61 -24.83 21.37
C GLU A 148 12.65 -24.05 20.05
N GLU A 149 12.80 -24.73 18.91
CA GLU A 149 12.72 -24.13 17.57
C GLU A 149 11.33 -23.53 17.31
N LYS A 150 10.26 -24.27 17.65
CA LYS A 150 8.89 -23.77 17.51
C LYS A 150 8.61 -22.57 18.42
N ALA A 151 9.22 -22.50 19.59
CA ALA A 151 9.14 -21.34 20.49
C ALA A 151 9.92 -20.14 19.95
N ALA A 152 11.12 -20.35 19.41
CA ALA A 152 11.92 -19.29 18.76
C ALA A 152 11.18 -18.69 17.56
N ARG A 153 10.62 -19.53 16.68
CA ARG A 153 9.82 -19.10 15.53
C ARG A 153 8.56 -18.31 15.92
N ARG A 154 7.96 -18.62 17.07
CA ARG A 154 6.82 -17.86 17.60
C ARG A 154 7.23 -16.46 18.06
N LYS A 155 8.34 -16.34 18.80
CA LYS A 155 8.88 -15.06 19.26
C LYS A 155 9.27 -14.14 18.10
N GLU A 156 9.94 -14.68 17.08
CA GLU A 156 10.31 -13.91 15.88
C GLU A 156 9.06 -13.39 15.13
N LYS A 157 8.02 -14.24 15.02
CA LYS A 157 6.76 -13.85 14.38
C LYS A 157 6.04 -12.76 15.16
N GLU A 158 6.10 -12.78 16.49
CA GLU A 158 5.50 -11.78 17.36
C GLU A 158 6.25 -10.44 17.28
N GLU A 159 7.58 -10.46 17.31
CA GLU A 159 8.41 -9.27 17.12
C GLU A 159 8.17 -8.61 15.76
N LYS A 160 8.03 -9.43 14.70
CA LYS A 160 7.68 -8.94 13.36
C LYS A 160 6.28 -8.32 13.29
N ARG A 161 5.33 -8.80 14.11
CA ARG A 161 3.98 -8.20 14.21
C ARG A 161 4.06 -6.85 14.93
N LEU A 162 4.73 -6.80 16.08
CA LEU A 162 4.91 -5.56 16.85
C LEU A 162 5.63 -4.49 16.01
N LYS A 163 6.67 -4.85 15.25
CA LYS A 163 7.37 -3.93 14.35
C LYS A 163 6.49 -3.40 13.22
N LYS A 164 5.59 -4.23 12.68
CA LYS A 164 4.61 -3.81 11.66
C LYS A 164 3.56 -2.86 12.24
N GLU A 165 3.10 -3.14 13.45
CA GLU A 165 2.09 -2.34 14.14
C GLU A 165 2.65 -0.97 14.55
N ALA A 166 3.86 -0.93 15.10
CA ALA A 166 4.56 0.31 15.38
C ALA A 166 4.84 1.13 14.10
N LYS A 167 5.09 0.47 12.97
CA LYS A 167 5.26 1.16 11.69
C LYS A 167 3.94 1.77 11.20
N ARG A 168 2.83 1.05 11.34
CA ARG A 168 1.48 1.54 10.97
C ARG A 168 1.08 2.74 11.82
N GLN A 169 1.28 2.67 13.14
CA GLN A 169 0.99 3.80 14.03
C GLN A 169 1.79 5.05 13.66
N LYS A 170 3.10 4.92 13.37
CA LYS A 170 3.92 6.04 12.90
C LYS A 170 3.45 6.63 11.57
N GLU A 171 2.95 5.79 10.66
CA GLU A 171 2.41 6.25 9.37
C GLU A 171 1.06 6.96 9.56
N GLU A 172 0.21 6.48 10.47
CA GLU A 172 -1.06 7.14 10.83
C GLU A 172 -0.84 8.48 11.53
N ASP A 173 0.07 8.55 12.52
CA ASP A 173 0.41 9.79 13.22
C ASP A 173 0.96 10.84 12.25
N ALA A 174 1.88 10.44 11.35
CA ALA A 174 2.41 11.32 10.32
C ALA A 174 1.33 11.82 9.36
N PHE A 175 0.33 10.99 9.04
CA PHE A 175 -0.79 11.38 8.19
C PHE A 175 -1.73 12.38 8.89
N VAL A 176 -2.01 12.17 10.19
CA VAL A 176 -2.85 13.08 10.99
C VAL A 176 -2.17 14.43 11.14
N GLU A 177 -0.87 14.47 11.47
CA GLU A 177 -0.08 15.70 11.57
C GLU A 177 -0.07 16.48 10.24
N ALA A 178 0.22 15.80 9.12
CA ALA A 178 0.22 16.44 7.80
C ALA A 178 -1.16 16.99 7.42
N ARG A 179 -2.24 16.31 7.82
CA ARG A 179 -3.61 16.79 7.61
C ARG A 179 -3.90 18.01 8.48
N GLY A 180 -3.48 17.99 9.74
CA GLY A 180 -3.61 19.10 10.69
C GLY A 180 -2.90 20.37 10.20
N GLU A 181 -1.64 20.24 9.75
CA GLU A 181 -0.86 21.35 9.20
C GLU A 181 -1.53 21.95 7.96
N ARG A 182 -2.06 21.11 7.06
CA ARG A 182 -2.78 21.56 5.87
C ARG A 182 -4.05 22.33 6.22
N THR A 183 -4.78 21.91 7.26
CA THR A 183 -5.97 22.64 7.74
C THR A 183 -5.60 23.97 8.38
N ALA A 184 -4.59 24.01 9.24
CA ALA A 184 -4.12 25.23 9.89
C ALA A 184 -3.67 26.28 8.86
N ARG A 185 -2.86 25.86 7.87
CA ARG A 185 -2.43 26.74 6.77
C ARG A 185 -3.60 27.27 5.93
N LYS A 186 -4.64 26.47 5.74
CA LYS A 186 -5.84 26.90 5.01
C LYS A 186 -6.63 27.95 5.79
N GLU A 187 -6.71 27.79 7.11
CA GLU A 187 -7.39 28.72 8.00
C GLU A 187 -6.64 30.05 8.12
N GLU A 188 -5.32 30.02 8.32
CA GLU A 188 -4.47 31.22 8.31
C GLU A 188 -4.64 32.01 6.99
N LYS A 189 -4.64 31.32 5.85
CA LYS A 189 -4.87 31.94 4.54
C LYS A 189 -6.27 32.57 4.41
N ARG A 190 -7.29 32.04 5.10
CA ARG A 190 -8.63 32.65 5.13
C ARG A 190 -8.62 33.93 5.98
N ARG A 191 -8.03 33.88 7.17
CA ARG A 191 -7.91 35.06 8.05
C ARG A 191 -7.18 36.21 7.35
N LEU A 192 -6.05 35.92 6.69
CA LEU A 192 -5.31 36.93 5.93
C LEU A 192 -6.13 37.55 4.79
N LYS A 193 -7.02 36.79 4.15
CA LYS A 193 -7.92 37.30 3.10
C LYS A 193 -9.01 38.18 3.69
N GLU A 194 -9.57 37.81 4.82
CA GLU A 194 -10.59 38.57 5.55
C GLU A 194 -10.02 39.90 6.03
N ASP A 195 -8.81 39.90 6.63
CA ASP A 195 -8.12 41.12 7.05
C ASP A 195 -7.85 42.06 5.87
N LYS A 196 -7.40 41.51 4.73
CA LYS A 196 -7.16 42.28 3.51
C LYS A 196 -8.45 42.86 2.94
N ALA A 197 -9.57 42.13 3.04
CA ALA A 197 -10.88 42.61 2.61
C ALA A 197 -11.36 43.75 3.52
N HIS A 198 -11.19 43.62 4.84
CA HIS A 198 -11.53 44.64 5.82
C HIS A 198 -10.74 45.93 5.59
N GLN A 199 -9.41 45.85 5.43
CA GLN A 199 -8.59 47.01 5.11
C GLN A 199 -9.00 47.70 3.80
N LYS A 200 -9.40 46.92 2.79
CA LYS A 200 -9.88 47.48 1.51
C LYS A 200 -11.23 48.17 1.66
N ALA A 201 -12.13 47.65 2.49
CA ALA A 201 -13.42 48.27 2.80
C ALA A 201 -13.24 49.60 3.55
N GLU A 202 -12.38 49.63 4.56
CA GLU A 202 -12.01 50.86 5.30
C GLU A 202 -11.42 51.93 4.38
N ARG A 203 -10.49 51.54 3.49
CA ARG A 203 -9.95 52.45 2.46
C ARG A 203 -11.01 52.99 1.49
N ARG A 204 -12.08 52.23 1.22
CA ARG A 204 -13.19 52.69 0.37
C ARG A 204 -14.07 53.69 1.12
N ARG A 205 -14.43 53.39 2.37
CA ARG A 205 -15.23 54.27 3.23
C ARG A 205 -14.56 55.63 3.42
N THR A 206 -13.28 55.64 3.81
CA THR A 206 -12.50 56.88 3.96
C THR A 206 -12.39 57.69 2.65
N LYS A 207 -12.31 57.01 1.49
CA LYS A 207 -12.29 57.67 0.18
C LYS A 207 -13.64 58.27 -0.19
N GLU A 208 -14.74 57.58 0.12
CA GLU A 208 -16.12 58.07 -0.08
C GLU A 208 -16.43 59.26 0.81
N GLU A 209 -16.06 59.20 2.10
CA GLU A 209 -16.20 60.32 3.03
C GLU A 209 -15.42 61.56 2.55
N ARG A 210 -14.19 61.37 2.04
CA ARG A 210 -13.40 62.46 1.46
C ARG A 210 -14.06 63.05 0.21
N ARG A 211 -14.75 62.25 -0.60
CA ARG A 211 -15.50 62.72 -1.78
C ARG A 211 -16.72 63.51 -1.35
N ALA A 212 -17.52 62.98 -0.42
CA ALA A 212 -18.69 63.66 0.13
C ALA A 212 -18.32 65.01 0.76
N ARG A 213 -17.22 65.08 1.54
CA ARG A 213 -16.72 66.35 2.10
C ARG A 213 -16.32 67.36 1.03
N LYS A 214 -15.68 66.92 -0.07
CA LYS A 214 -15.32 67.81 -1.19
C LYS A 214 -16.55 68.30 -1.93
N GLU A 215 -17.56 67.43 -2.12
CA GLU A 215 -18.80 67.79 -2.78
C GLU A 215 -19.63 68.77 -1.95
N ALA A 216 -19.73 68.55 -0.63
CA ALA A 216 -20.35 69.48 0.29
C ALA A 216 -19.68 70.86 0.24
N LYS A 217 -18.34 70.92 0.28
CA LYS A 217 -17.60 72.19 0.12
C LYS A 217 -17.90 72.89 -1.21
N ARG A 218 -18.05 72.16 -2.31
CA ARG A 218 -18.41 72.73 -3.62
C ARG A 218 -19.83 73.28 -3.63
N ARG A 219 -20.79 72.57 -3.02
CA ARG A 219 -22.19 73.02 -2.89
C ARG A 219 -22.30 74.27 -2.01
N GLU A 220 -21.56 74.33 -0.91
CA GLU A 220 -21.48 75.52 -0.06
C GLU A 220 -20.88 76.71 -0.82
N HIS A 221 -19.76 76.51 -1.52
CA HIS A 221 -19.14 77.57 -2.32
C HIS A 221 -20.07 78.07 -3.43
N SER A 222 -20.81 77.18 -4.12
CA SER A 222 -21.74 77.61 -5.16
C SER A 222 -22.95 78.37 -4.59
N LYS A 223 -23.45 77.98 -3.41
CA LYS A 223 -24.53 78.72 -2.72
C LYS A 223 -24.09 80.12 -2.31
N VAL A 224 -22.87 80.25 -1.77
CA VAL A 224 -22.30 81.56 -1.39
C VAL A 224 -22.11 82.45 -2.62
N GLN A 225 -21.71 81.88 -3.77
CA GLN A 225 -21.56 82.62 -5.03
C GLN A 225 -22.90 83.11 -5.59
N VAL A 226 -23.98 82.32 -5.45
CA VAL A 226 -25.33 82.69 -5.90
C VAL A 226 -25.99 83.71 -4.97
N ALA A 227 -25.64 83.75 -3.68
CA ALA A 227 -26.14 84.73 -2.72
C ALA A 227 -25.44 86.11 -2.79
N CYS A 228 -24.37 86.23 -3.59
CA CYS A 228 -23.60 87.46 -3.78
C CYS A 228 -23.87 88.16 -5.13
N CYS A 229 -24.82 87.65 -5.92
CA CYS A 229 -25.41 88.31 -7.09
C CYS A 229 -26.81 88.82 -6.73
#